data_AF-A0A2G2XYB6-F1
#
_entry.id   AF-A0A2G2XYB6-F1
#
_cell.length_a   1.000
_cell.length_b   1.000
_cell.length_c   1.000
_cell.angle_alpha   90.00
_cell.angle_beta   90.00
_cell.angle_gamma   90.00
#
_symmetry.space_group_name_H-M   'P 1'
#
loop_
_entity.id
_entity.type
_entity.pdbx_description
1 polymer ?
#
loop_
_entity_poly.entity_id
_entity_poly.type
_entity_poly.pdbx_seq_one_letter_code
_entity_poly.pdbx_strand_id
1 'polypeptide(L)'
;MLASEYVLHISLTCGSFPNLTCMNKNALYIELYRFPYMAITNERQRIMPTTQDRAMGQELDYPEAVLLTSPSSSFLKGEVDDKYQYSIENKDNKVHGWINPNPKIGLWMITPSNEFKTGGPVKQDLTSHTGPITLSMFFSTHYAGEILTLRFRNGEPWKKVFGPIFVYLNSISSLYT
;
A
#
# COMPACT_ATOMS: atom_id res chain seq x y z
N MET A 1 11.99 -22.58 -9.06
CA MET A 1 11.32 -21.42 -8.45
C MET A 1 11.58 -21.50 -6.96
N LEU A 2 12.16 -20.47 -6.34
CA LEU A 2 12.32 -20.42 -4.88
C LEU A 2 11.30 -19.42 -4.34
N ALA A 3 10.63 -19.78 -3.26
CA ALA A 3 9.62 -18.94 -2.64
C ALA A 3 9.70 -19.03 -1.11
N SER A 4 9.46 -17.90 -0.46
CA SER A 4 9.37 -17.77 0.99
C SER A 4 8.07 -17.06 1.35
N GLU A 5 7.41 -17.54 2.39
CA GLU A 5 6.15 -16.98 2.88
C GLU A 5 6.30 -16.55 4.34
N TYR A 6 5.80 -15.36 4.65
CA TYR A 6 5.81 -14.81 5.99
C TYR A 6 4.38 -14.42 6.38
N VAL A 7 3.93 -14.90 7.54
CA VAL A 7 2.63 -14.54 8.12
C VAL A 7 2.83 -13.43 9.13
N LEU A 8 2.11 -12.32 8.96
CA LEU A 8 2.17 -11.18 9.87
C LEU A 8 0.82 -10.99 10.56
N HIS A 9 0.87 -10.99 11.89
CA HIS A 9 -0.23 -10.55 12.75
C HIS A 9 0.22 -9.27 13.47
N ILE A 10 -0.46 -8.16 13.18
CA ILE A 10 -0.10 -6.87 13.76
C ILE A 10 -1.10 -6.55 14.86
N SER A 11 -0.61 -6.49 16.09
CA SER A 11 -1.41 -6.06 17.24
C SER A 11 -1.12 -4.61 17.54
N LEU A 12 -2.14 -3.75 17.51
CA LEU A 12 -2.03 -2.40 18.05
C LEU A 12 -2.56 -2.39 19.48
N THR A 13 -1.71 -1.96 20.41
CA THR A 13 -2.05 -1.68 21.81
C THR A 13 -2.02 -0.17 22.01
N CYS A 14 -3.14 0.43 22.39
CA CYS A 14 -3.14 1.81 22.87
C CYS A 14 -3.02 1.78 24.40
N GLY A 15 -1.94 2.38 24.91
CA GLY A 15 -1.68 2.49 26.34
C GLY A 15 -2.72 3.38 27.04
N SER A 16 -2.82 3.18 28.35
CA SER A 16 -3.72 3.90 29.26
C SER A 16 -3.50 5.41 29.26
N PHE A 17 -4.56 6.12 29.67
CA PHE A 17 -4.77 7.57 29.79
C PHE A 17 -3.58 8.52 30.07
N PRO A 18 -3.70 9.81 29.73
CA PRO A 18 -4.81 10.50 29.07
C PRO A 18 -4.38 10.97 27.69
N ASN A 19 -4.58 10.19 26.63
CA ASN A 19 -4.44 10.76 25.29
C ASN A 19 -5.51 10.17 24.36
N LEU A 20 -6.39 11.06 23.88
CA LEU A 20 -7.24 10.82 22.73
C LEU A 20 -6.32 10.60 21.52
N THR A 21 -6.02 9.35 21.19
CA THR A 21 -5.28 9.07 19.96
C THR A 21 -6.27 8.86 18.82
N CYS A 22 -6.66 9.97 18.18
CA CYS A 22 -7.27 9.95 16.85
C CYS A 22 -6.22 9.47 15.84
N MET A 23 -6.02 8.16 15.73
CA MET A 23 -5.19 7.65 14.64
C MET A 23 -5.97 7.82 13.33
N ASN A 24 -5.47 8.69 12.46
CA ASN A 24 -6.13 8.99 11.17
C ASN A 24 -5.89 7.90 10.12
N LYS A 25 -4.83 7.11 10.29
CA LYS A 25 -4.45 5.99 9.41
C LYS A 25 -3.57 5.00 10.16
N ASN A 26 -3.75 3.71 9.89
CA ASN A 26 -2.77 2.67 10.24
C ASN A 26 -2.62 1.70 9.06
N ALA A 27 -1.37 1.33 8.79
CA ALA A 27 -1.02 0.43 7.71
C ALA A 27 0.29 -0.30 8.02
N LEU A 28 0.48 -1.46 7.40
CA LEU A 28 1.81 -2.02 7.19
C LEU A 28 2.45 -1.31 5.98
N TYR A 29 3.71 -0.91 6.14
CA TYR A 29 4.50 -0.19 5.15
C TYR A 29 5.80 -0.95 4.90
N ILE A 30 6.13 -1.19 3.63
CA ILE A 30 7.39 -1.83 3.23
C ILE A 30 7.98 -1.07 2.04
N GLU A 31 9.22 -0.62 2.18
CA GLU A 31 10.00 0.02 1.11
C GLU A 31 10.63 -1.03 0.21
N LEU A 32 10.49 -0.83 -1.09
CA LEU A 32 10.80 -1.81 -2.11
C LEU A 32 11.73 -1.21 -3.17
N TYR A 33 12.84 -0.59 -2.74
CA TYR A 33 13.82 0.04 -3.63
C TYR A 33 14.30 -0.83 -4.81
N ARG A 34 14.17 -2.15 -4.70
CA ARG A 34 14.54 -3.11 -5.74
C ARG A 34 13.39 -3.53 -6.64
N PHE A 35 12.18 -3.00 -6.51
CA PHE A 35 11.02 -3.42 -7.30
C PHE A 35 10.44 -2.23 -8.06
N PRO A 36 10.80 -2.02 -9.34
CA PRO A 36 10.34 -0.87 -10.10
C PRO A 36 8.90 -1.02 -10.62
N TYR A 37 8.35 -2.22 -10.67
CA TYR A 37 7.06 -2.50 -11.32
C TYR A 37 6.00 -2.86 -10.30
N MET A 38 4.93 -2.10 -10.23
CA MET A 38 3.79 -2.33 -9.34
C MET A 38 2.67 -3.05 -10.09
N ALA A 39 1.96 -3.96 -9.39
CA ALA A 39 0.76 -4.62 -9.88
C ALA A 39 -0.33 -4.64 -8.78
N ILE A 40 -1.46 -3.97 -9.04
CA ILE A 40 -2.62 -3.91 -8.14
C ILE A 40 -3.74 -4.83 -8.63
N THR A 41 -3.98 -4.83 -9.94
CA THR A 41 -4.87 -5.78 -10.63
C THR A 41 -4.21 -6.20 -11.93
N ASN A 42 -4.83 -7.14 -12.66
CA ASN A 42 -4.33 -7.57 -13.97
C ASN A 42 -4.30 -6.39 -14.98
N GLU A 43 -5.19 -5.41 -14.81
CA GLU A 43 -5.35 -4.24 -15.67
C GLU A 43 -4.62 -3.01 -15.13
N ARG A 44 -4.30 -2.98 -13.84
CA ARG A 44 -3.65 -1.85 -13.15
C ARG A 44 -2.28 -2.25 -12.66
N GLN A 45 -1.33 -2.12 -13.55
CA GLN A 45 0.08 -2.41 -13.34
C GLN A 45 0.94 -1.45 -14.15
N ARG A 46 2.06 -0.99 -13.59
CA ARG A 46 2.94 -0.02 -14.24
C ARG A 46 4.33 0.01 -13.60
N ILE A 47 5.27 0.62 -14.31
CA ILE A 47 6.50 1.13 -13.69
C ILE A 47 6.10 2.27 -12.76
N MET A 48 6.53 2.20 -11.50
CA MET A 48 6.27 3.26 -10.53
C MET A 48 7.33 4.37 -10.69
N PRO A 49 6.94 5.65 -10.77
CA PRO A 49 7.88 6.76 -10.63
C PRO A 49 8.63 6.71 -9.29
N THR A 50 9.88 7.17 -9.29
CA THR A 50 10.62 7.33 -8.03
C THR A 50 10.14 8.57 -7.27
N THR A 51 10.44 8.64 -5.98
CA THR A 51 10.20 9.86 -5.19
C THR A 51 10.91 11.08 -5.79
N GLN A 52 12.10 10.87 -6.37
CA GLN A 52 12.86 11.93 -7.03
C GLN A 52 12.16 12.39 -8.32
N ASP A 53 11.64 11.47 -9.13
CA ASP A 53 10.88 11.80 -10.35
C ASP A 53 9.68 12.69 -10.01
N ARG A 54 8.96 12.33 -8.94
CA ARG A 54 7.83 13.12 -8.46
C ARG A 54 8.27 14.47 -7.89
N ALA A 55 9.36 14.52 -7.13
CA ALA A 55 9.89 15.78 -6.56
C ALA A 55 10.37 16.79 -7.62
N MET A 56 10.84 16.31 -8.77
CA MET A 56 11.21 17.15 -9.92
C MET A 56 10.03 17.44 -10.87
N GLY A 57 8.89 16.80 -10.63
CA GLY A 57 7.67 17.01 -11.39
C GLY A 57 6.98 18.33 -11.06
N GLN A 58 5.87 18.58 -11.74
CA GLN A 58 5.02 19.73 -11.49
C GLN A 58 3.76 19.27 -10.74
N GLU A 59 3.61 19.71 -9.49
CA GLU A 59 2.36 19.57 -8.75
C GLU A 59 1.22 20.27 -9.52
N LEU A 60 0.07 19.60 -9.63
CA LEU A 60 -1.13 20.12 -10.27
C LEU A 60 -2.07 20.74 -9.22
N ASP A 61 -3.34 20.94 -9.55
CA ASP A 61 -4.31 21.59 -8.64
C ASP A 61 -4.51 20.84 -7.31
N TYR A 62 -4.22 19.53 -7.28
CA TYR A 62 -4.26 18.70 -6.07
C TYR A 62 -2.85 18.19 -5.76
N PRO A 63 -2.40 18.24 -4.49
CA PRO A 63 -1.05 17.82 -4.10
C PRO A 63 -0.80 16.32 -4.33
N GLU A 64 -1.88 15.54 -4.40
CA GLU A 64 -1.83 14.13 -4.77
C GLU A 64 -1.51 13.88 -6.25
N ALA A 65 -1.66 14.85 -7.15
CA ALA A 65 -1.45 14.71 -8.59
C ALA A 65 -0.21 15.51 -9.05
N VAL A 66 0.75 14.81 -9.65
CA VAL A 66 2.00 15.41 -10.13
C VAL A 66 2.25 15.02 -11.58
N LEU A 67 2.45 16.01 -12.45
CA LEU A 67 2.90 15.80 -13.84
C LEU A 67 4.39 15.51 -13.87
N LEU A 68 4.76 14.36 -14.45
CA LEU A 68 6.15 13.93 -14.58
C LEU A 68 6.82 14.60 -15.79
N THR A 69 7.54 15.69 -15.56
CA THR A 69 8.14 16.52 -16.63
C THR A 69 9.49 15.98 -17.11
N SER A 70 10.33 15.51 -16.19
CA SER A 70 11.68 14.98 -16.47
C SER A 70 12.01 13.73 -15.62
N PRO A 71 11.21 12.65 -15.72
CA PRO A 71 11.47 11.42 -14.97
C PRO A 71 12.71 10.68 -15.48
N SER A 72 13.31 9.89 -14.60
CA SER A 72 14.42 8.96 -14.86
C SER A 72 14.13 7.96 -15.98
N SER A 73 12.86 7.54 -16.12
CA SER A 73 12.37 6.70 -17.20
C SER A 73 11.58 7.54 -18.20
N SER A 74 12.02 7.56 -19.47
CA SER A 74 11.34 8.31 -20.54
C SER A 74 9.91 7.85 -20.79
N PHE A 75 9.56 6.60 -20.44
CA PHE A 75 8.19 6.07 -20.54
C PHE A 75 7.20 6.81 -19.66
N LEU A 76 7.65 7.43 -18.57
CA LEU A 76 6.79 8.13 -17.61
C LEU A 76 6.61 9.61 -17.97
N LYS A 77 7.34 10.12 -18.97
CA LYS A 77 7.35 11.55 -19.27
C LYS A 77 5.99 12.00 -19.82
N GLY A 78 5.42 13.02 -19.21
CA GLY A 78 4.10 13.55 -19.56
C GLY A 78 2.93 12.83 -18.88
N GLU A 79 3.19 11.78 -18.08
CA GLU A 79 2.17 11.12 -17.27
C GLU A 79 1.88 11.91 -16.00
N VAL A 80 0.65 11.79 -15.49
CA VAL A 80 0.27 12.29 -14.16
C VAL A 80 0.31 11.12 -13.18
N ASP A 81 1.18 11.22 -12.19
CA ASP A 81 1.23 10.33 -11.03
C ASP A 81 0.24 10.84 -9.97
N ASP A 82 -0.82 10.09 -9.72
CA ASP A 82 -1.82 10.40 -8.71
C ASP A 82 -1.89 9.30 -7.65
N LYS A 83 -1.73 9.69 -6.38
CA LYS A 83 -1.80 8.80 -5.21
C LYS A 83 -3.02 7.86 -5.25
N TYR A 84 -4.18 8.36 -5.68
CA TYR A 84 -5.43 7.62 -5.64
C TYR A 84 -5.60 6.64 -6.81
N GLN A 85 -4.75 6.70 -7.85
CA GLN A 85 -4.64 5.65 -8.88
C GLN A 85 -4.31 4.29 -8.26
N TYR A 86 -3.68 4.29 -7.09
CA TYR A 86 -3.24 3.11 -6.36
C TYR A 86 -4.22 2.64 -5.28
N SER A 87 -5.48 3.06 -5.37
CA SER A 87 -6.54 2.61 -4.48
C SER A 87 -7.40 1.49 -5.09
N ILE A 88 -7.97 0.66 -4.23
CA ILE A 88 -8.86 -0.44 -4.62
C ILE A 88 -9.91 -0.67 -3.53
N GLU A 89 -11.08 -1.15 -3.91
CA GLU A 89 -12.11 -1.56 -2.96
C GLU A 89 -11.64 -2.74 -2.11
N ASN A 90 -12.01 -2.74 -0.83
CA ASN A 90 -11.61 -3.79 0.10
C ASN A 90 -12.03 -5.19 -0.35
N LYS A 91 -13.22 -5.34 -0.95
CA LYS A 91 -13.70 -6.64 -1.44
C LYS A 91 -12.77 -7.26 -2.50
N ASP A 92 -12.13 -6.42 -3.31
CA ASP A 92 -11.28 -6.83 -4.43
C ASP A 92 -9.78 -6.86 -4.07
N ASN A 93 -9.38 -6.19 -2.99
CA ASN A 93 -8.00 -6.16 -2.50
C ASN A 93 -7.57 -7.48 -1.85
N LYS A 94 -7.40 -8.53 -2.66
CA LYS A 94 -6.96 -9.86 -2.21
C LYS A 94 -5.45 -10.04 -2.30
N VAL A 95 -4.87 -9.64 -3.42
CA VAL A 95 -3.44 -9.72 -3.68
C VAL A 95 -3.02 -8.49 -4.48
N HIS A 96 -1.96 -7.82 -4.04
CA HIS A 96 -1.25 -6.82 -4.82
C HIS A 96 0.25 -6.99 -4.58
N GLY A 97 1.08 -6.45 -5.45
CA GLY A 97 2.51 -6.70 -5.33
C GLY A 97 3.37 -5.89 -6.26
N TRP A 98 4.63 -6.29 -6.26
CA TRP A 98 5.72 -5.58 -6.88
C TRP A 98 6.68 -6.58 -7.52
N ILE A 99 7.20 -6.23 -8.68
CA ILE A 99 8.03 -7.08 -9.52
C ILE A 99 9.34 -6.35 -9.80
N ASN A 100 10.43 -7.10 -9.69
CA ASN A 100 11.67 -6.75 -10.35
C ASN A 100 11.87 -7.70 -11.55
N PRO A 101 12.02 -7.18 -12.78
CA PRO A 101 12.34 -8.01 -13.93
C PRO A 101 13.81 -8.48 -13.92
N ASN A 102 14.71 -7.78 -13.21
CA ASN A 102 16.11 -8.12 -13.10
C ASN A 102 16.73 -7.72 -11.72
N PRO A 103 16.94 -8.67 -10.80
CA PRO A 103 16.64 -10.11 -10.93
C PRO A 103 15.13 -10.38 -11.00
N LYS A 104 14.72 -11.51 -11.61
CA LYS A 104 13.31 -11.93 -11.76
C LYS A 104 12.70 -12.35 -10.41
N ILE A 105 12.31 -11.36 -9.60
CA ILE A 105 11.74 -11.56 -8.26
C ILE A 105 10.41 -10.81 -8.12
N GLY A 106 9.52 -11.33 -7.29
CA GLY A 106 8.22 -10.73 -6.98
C GLY A 106 7.95 -10.72 -5.48
N LEU A 107 7.35 -9.65 -4.98
CA LEU A 107 6.86 -9.52 -3.61
C LEU A 107 5.36 -9.23 -3.64
N TRP A 108 4.59 -9.99 -2.88
CA TRP A 108 3.13 -9.95 -2.90
C TRP A 108 2.59 -9.79 -1.48
N MET A 109 1.65 -8.87 -1.33
CA MET A 109 0.87 -8.67 -0.14
C MET A 109 -0.49 -9.32 -0.31
N ILE A 110 -0.80 -10.30 0.54
CA ILE A 110 -2.01 -11.13 0.44
C ILE A 110 -2.89 -10.84 1.64
N THR A 111 -4.13 -10.42 1.36
CA THR A 111 -5.18 -10.12 2.35
C THR A 111 -6.34 -11.10 2.18
N PRO A 112 -6.32 -12.25 2.88
CA PRO A 112 -7.35 -13.27 2.70
C PRO A 112 -8.69 -12.85 3.35
N SER A 113 -8.66 -12.03 4.39
CA SER A 113 -9.82 -11.59 5.16
C SER A 113 -9.91 -10.07 5.22
N ASN A 114 -11.13 -9.54 5.22
CA ASN A 114 -11.41 -8.11 5.42
C ASN A 114 -11.99 -7.82 6.82
N GLU A 115 -12.09 -8.81 7.71
CA GLU A 115 -12.74 -8.68 9.02
C GLU A 115 -12.10 -7.62 9.94
N PHE A 116 -10.83 -7.33 9.71
CA PHE A 116 -10.08 -6.33 10.46
C PHE A 116 -10.20 -4.92 9.89
N LYS A 117 -10.80 -4.74 8.70
CA LYS A 117 -10.93 -3.46 8.01
C LYS A 117 -12.21 -2.71 8.37
N THR A 118 -12.20 -1.39 8.18
CA THR A 118 -13.36 -0.52 8.39
C THR A 118 -13.99 -0.07 7.07
N GLY A 119 -15.23 0.43 7.11
CA GLY A 119 -15.91 1.03 5.95
C GLY A 119 -16.60 0.04 5.00
N GLY A 120 -16.49 -1.27 5.23
CA GLY A 120 -17.18 -2.28 4.45
C GLY A 120 -16.52 -2.63 3.10
N PRO A 121 -17.20 -3.42 2.24
CA PRO A 121 -16.60 -4.02 1.05
C PRO A 121 -16.21 -3.01 -0.04
N VAL A 122 -16.98 -1.93 -0.20
CA VAL A 122 -16.77 -0.89 -1.24
C VAL A 122 -15.86 0.25 -0.80
N LYS A 123 -15.42 0.26 0.46
CA LYS A 123 -14.44 1.23 0.95
C LYS A 123 -13.14 1.03 0.19
N GLN A 124 -12.65 2.12 -0.42
CA GLN A 124 -11.38 2.13 -1.12
C GLN A 124 -10.24 2.52 -0.18
N ASP A 125 -9.09 1.89 -0.38
CA ASP A 125 -7.86 2.19 0.32
C ASP A 125 -6.64 1.93 -0.57
N LEU A 126 -5.52 2.55 -0.21
CA LEU A 126 -4.28 2.44 -0.96
C LEU A 126 -3.65 1.05 -0.80
N THR A 127 -3.08 0.55 -1.88
CA THR A 127 -2.22 -0.65 -1.90
C THR A 127 -0.76 -0.29 -2.13
N SER A 128 -0.48 0.89 -2.68
CA SER A 128 0.85 1.29 -3.10
C SER A 128 1.02 2.80 -3.04
N HIS A 129 2.29 3.24 -3.03
CA HIS A 129 2.66 4.65 -3.08
C HIS A 129 3.96 4.84 -3.89
N THR A 130 4.12 6.04 -4.43
CA THR A 130 5.34 6.49 -5.13
C THR A 130 6.56 6.34 -4.22
N GLY A 131 7.71 5.93 -4.75
CA GLY A 131 8.90 5.63 -3.93
C GLY A 131 9.08 4.16 -3.59
N PRO A 132 8.91 3.28 -4.58
CA PRO A 132 8.27 1.95 -4.48
C PRO A 132 7.89 1.48 -3.07
N ILE A 133 6.65 1.76 -2.66
CA ILE A 133 6.11 1.39 -1.34
C ILE A 133 4.88 0.51 -1.53
N THR A 134 4.82 -0.64 -0.84
CA THR A 134 3.59 -1.43 -0.71
C THR A 134 2.90 -1.13 0.63
N LEU A 135 1.57 -1.09 0.61
CA LEU A 135 0.73 -0.75 1.75
C LEU A 135 -0.34 -1.82 1.98
N SER A 136 -0.49 -2.25 3.24
CA SER A 136 -1.74 -2.87 3.69
C SER A 136 -2.43 -1.96 4.69
N MET A 137 -3.46 -1.26 4.23
CA MET A 137 -4.28 -0.38 5.05
C MET A 137 -5.19 -1.18 5.98
N PHE A 138 -5.21 -0.81 7.26
CA PHE A 138 -6.13 -1.38 8.25
C PHE A 138 -7.36 -0.51 8.41
N PHE A 139 -7.15 0.81 8.52
CA PHE A 139 -8.18 1.83 8.50
C PHE A 139 -7.56 3.17 8.09
N SER A 140 -8.38 4.02 7.50
CA SER A 140 -7.99 5.35 7.03
C SER A 140 -9.20 6.27 6.95
N THR A 141 -8.93 7.56 6.83
CA THR A 141 -9.92 8.58 6.48
C THR A 141 -10.20 8.65 4.97
N HIS A 142 -9.49 7.90 4.11
CA HIS A 142 -9.66 8.00 2.66
C HIS A 142 -11.12 7.68 2.28
N TYR A 143 -11.75 8.56 1.49
CA TYR A 143 -13.11 8.40 0.97
C TYR A 143 -14.27 8.37 1.98
N ALA A 144 -14.01 8.51 3.28
CA ALA A 144 -15.05 8.48 4.31
C ALA A 144 -14.82 9.45 5.48
N GLY A 145 -13.66 10.11 5.54
CA GLY A 145 -13.33 11.07 6.58
C GLY A 145 -13.14 10.47 7.96
N GLU A 146 -13.21 11.32 8.98
CA GLU A 146 -12.90 10.96 10.38
C GLU A 146 -13.97 10.10 11.07
N ILE A 147 -15.04 9.74 10.39
CA ILE A 147 -16.06 8.84 10.97
C ILE A 147 -15.55 7.40 11.04
N LEU A 148 -14.58 7.03 10.20
CA LEU A 148 -13.96 5.69 10.18
C LEU A 148 -12.67 5.61 11.00
N THR A 149 -12.27 6.68 11.68
CA THR A 149 -11.15 6.61 12.62
C THR A 149 -11.57 5.87 13.88
N LEU A 150 -10.61 5.19 14.50
CA LEU A 150 -10.88 4.49 15.74
C LEU A 150 -11.00 5.52 16.88
N ARG A 151 -12.19 5.58 17.49
CA ARG A 151 -12.49 6.45 18.64
C ARG A 151 -12.74 5.58 19.85
N PHE A 152 -12.15 5.96 20.97
CA PHE A 152 -12.20 5.15 22.18
C PHE A 152 -12.67 5.99 23.34
N ARG A 153 -13.53 5.36 24.13
CA ARG A 153 -14.07 5.99 25.32
C ARG A 153 -13.12 5.77 26.49
N ASN A 154 -13.22 6.71 27.40
CA ASN A 154 -12.47 6.79 28.62
C ASN A 154 -12.73 5.56 29.53
N GLY A 155 -11.67 4.84 29.96
CA GLY A 155 -11.71 3.97 31.15
C GLY A 155 -10.98 2.63 31.04
N GLU A 156 -10.82 2.07 29.83
CA GLU A 156 -10.33 0.70 29.64
C GLU A 156 -9.23 0.58 28.57
N PRO A 157 -8.17 -0.22 28.81
CA PRO A 157 -7.18 -0.53 27.77
C PRO A 157 -7.83 -1.35 26.65
N TRP A 158 -7.53 -1.01 25.39
CA TRP A 158 -7.97 -1.82 24.25
C TRP A 158 -6.80 -2.55 23.60
N LYS A 159 -7.11 -3.68 22.99
CA LYS A 159 -6.25 -4.35 22.01
C LYS A 159 -7.08 -4.74 20.78
N LYS A 160 -6.57 -4.43 19.58
CA LYS A 160 -7.14 -4.91 18.32
C LYS A 160 -6.06 -5.62 17.52
N VAL A 161 -6.41 -6.79 17.00
CA VAL A 161 -5.55 -7.55 16.09
C VAL A 161 -5.98 -7.22 14.66
N PHE A 162 -5.01 -6.96 13.80
CA PHE A 162 -5.18 -6.77 12.37
C PHE A 162 -4.51 -7.92 11.61
N GLY A 163 -5.17 -8.38 10.56
CA GLY A 163 -4.74 -9.52 9.77
C GLY A 163 -5.60 -10.77 9.97
N PRO A 164 -5.13 -11.94 9.50
CA PRO A 164 -3.78 -12.17 8.98
C PRO A 164 -3.51 -11.43 7.66
N ILE A 165 -2.27 -11.00 7.47
CA ILE A 165 -1.73 -10.51 6.19
C ILE A 165 -0.48 -11.34 5.91
N PHE A 166 -0.32 -11.77 4.66
CA PHE A 166 0.84 -12.55 4.25
C PHE A 166 1.71 -11.73 3.32
N VAL A 167 3.02 -11.86 3.48
CA VAL A 167 4.02 -11.35 2.54
C VAL A 167 4.67 -12.55 1.89
N TYR A 168 4.51 -12.66 0.58
CA TYR A 168 5.04 -13.75 -0.23
C TYR A 168 6.12 -13.21 -1.17
N LEU A 169 7.33 -13.78 -1.07
CA LEU A 169 8.47 -13.43 -1.92
C LEU A 169 8.81 -14.63 -2.81
N ASN A 170 8.83 -14.42 -4.13
CA ASN A 170 9.18 -15.48 -5.09
C ASN A 170 10.30 -15.04 -6.03
N SER A 171 11.03 -16.01 -6.57
CA SER A 171 12.07 -15.80 -7.59
C SER A 171 12.02 -16.86 -8.69
N ILE A 172 12.39 -16.43 -9.90
CA ILE A 172 12.57 -17.30 -11.06
C ILE A 172 14.06 -17.39 -11.34
N SER A 173 14.63 -18.60 -11.25
CA SER A 173 16.02 -18.83 -11.62
C SER A 173 16.19 -18.72 -13.13
N SER A 174 17.27 -18.10 -13.58
CA SER A 174 17.66 -18.01 -14.99
C SER A 174 18.24 -19.31 -15.56
N LEU A 175 18.23 -20.42 -14.81
CA LEU A 175 18.87 -21.68 -15.20
C LEU A 175 18.21 -22.42 -16.38
N TYR A 176 17.20 -21.84 -17.04
CA TYR A 176 16.61 -22.39 -18.26
C TYR A 176 16.19 -21.25 -19.22
N THR A 177 17.14 -20.69 -19.94
CA THR A 177 16.97 -20.05 -21.25
C THR A 177 18.19 -20.35 -22.09
#